data_AF-A0A7X6LZP9-F1
#
_entry.id   AF-A0A7X6LZP9-F1
#
_cell.length_a   1.000
_cell.length_b   1.000
_cell.length_c   1.000
_cell.angle_alpha   90.00
_cell.angle_beta   90.00
_cell.angle_gamma   90.00
#
_symmetry.space_group_name_H-M   'P 1'
#
loop_
_entity.id
_entity.type
_entity.pdbx_description
1 polymer ?
#
loop_
_entity_poly.entity_id
_entity_poly.type
_entity_poly.pdbx_seq_one_letter_code
_entity_poly.pdbx_strand_id
1 'polypeptide(L)'
;MAADGTHLGAGDWQYRTDAEVVAWQVICTDLTSSHTRECWRGPVWTRLATAAEHDPGRRRIYSADALLPEDLEELLMADWDRHIAPSRGCYDIESAAEAVAAAQQDLTDAVRVAREQGASWEEIGRAAGMTRQSAHERWAKVVAG
;
A
#
# COMPACT_ATOMS: atom_id res chain seq x y z
N MET A 1 9.75 13.62 -19.03
CA MET A 1 11.09 13.30 -18.48
C MET A 1 11.83 12.47 -19.52
N ALA A 2 13.13 12.67 -19.66
CA ALA A 2 13.99 11.82 -20.46
C ALA A 2 14.21 10.45 -19.77
N ALA A 3 14.76 9.48 -20.51
CA ALA A 3 15.01 8.12 -20.02
C ALA A 3 15.97 8.05 -18.83
N ASP A 4 16.77 9.10 -18.61
CA ASP A 4 17.70 9.26 -17.49
C ASP A 4 17.09 9.98 -16.27
N GLY A 5 15.79 10.31 -16.31
CA GLY A 5 15.09 11.04 -15.25
C GLY A 5 15.17 12.58 -15.37
N THR A 6 15.81 13.11 -16.41
CA THR A 6 15.91 14.58 -16.60
C THR A 6 14.55 15.18 -16.97
N HIS A 7 14.16 16.26 -16.30
CA HIS A 7 12.98 17.04 -16.68
C HIS A 7 13.32 17.97 -17.85
N LEU A 8 12.60 17.80 -18.96
CA LEU A 8 12.71 18.67 -20.14
C LEU A 8 11.77 19.88 -20.00
N GLY A 9 12.24 21.07 -20.36
CA GLY A 9 11.41 22.27 -20.43
C GLY A 9 10.34 22.14 -21.51
N ALA A 10 9.20 22.82 -21.36
CA ALA A 10 8.03 22.66 -22.24
C ALA A 10 8.33 22.87 -23.74
N GLY A 11 9.32 23.69 -24.09
CA GLY A 11 9.74 23.94 -25.48
C GLY A 11 10.62 22.84 -26.11
N ASP A 12 11.15 21.93 -25.29
CA ASP A 12 12.06 20.86 -25.73
C ASP A 12 11.33 19.53 -25.96
N TRP A 13 10.01 19.51 -25.80
CA TRP A 13 9.20 18.31 -26.01
C TRP A 13 9.11 18.00 -27.51
N GLN A 14 9.44 16.75 -27.85
CA GLN A 14 9.30 16.22 -29.19
C GLN A 14 8.34 15.03 -29.15
N TYR A 15 7.42 14.97 -30.10
CA TYR A 15 6.60 13.78 -30.31
C TYR A 15 7.45 12.70 -30.96
N ARG A 16 7.37 11.50 -30.39
CA ARG A 16 7.99 10.28 -30.90
C ARG A 16 6.88 9.31 -31.27
N THR A 17 7.14 8.46 -32.25
CA THR A 17 6.22 7.38 -32.60
C THR A 17 6.40 6.21 -31.64
N ASP A 18 5.34 5.43 -31.48
CA ASP A 18 5.33 4.17 -30.72
C ASP A 18 6.47 3.22 -31.17
N ALA A 19 6.82 3.24 -32.46
CA ALA A 19 7.94 2.47 -32.99
C ALA A 19 9.31 2.81 -32.35
N GLU A 20 9.45 4.03 -31.81
CA GLU A 20 10.69 4.51 -31.17
C GLU A 20 10.81 4.15 -29.69
N VAL A 21 9.83 3.42 -29.11
CA VAL A 21 9.97 2.88 -27.75
C VAL A 21 11.10 1.85 -27.72
N VAL A 22 12.11 2.09 -26.87
CA VAL A 22 13.30 1.23 -26.71
C VAL A 22 13.36 0.51 -25.37
N ALA A 23 12.54 0.89 -24.40
CA ALA A 23 12.52 0.30 -23.07
C ALA A 23 11.29 0.71 -22.27
N TRP A 24 11.03 -0.01 -21.18
CA TRP A 24 10.06 0.31 -20.14
C TRP A 24 10.73 0.36 -18.77
N GLN A 25 10.14 1.11 -17.85
CA GLN A 25 10.62 1.23 -16.48
C GLN A 25 9.44 1.58 -15.57
N VAL A 26 9.34 0.91 -14.43
CA VAL A 26 8.35 1.24 -13.41
C VAL A 26 8.88 2.39 -12.55
N ILE A 27 8.04 3.38 -12.30
CA ILE A 27 8.31 4.46 -11.34
C ILE A 27 7.26 4.40 -10.24
N CYS A 28 7.68 4.64 -9.00
CA CYS A 28 6.79 4.85 -7.89
C CYS A 28 6.83 6.33 -7.51
N THR A 29 5.67 6.96 -7.51
CA THR A 29 5.45 8.30 -6.97
C THR A 29 4.75 8.17 -5.63
N ASP A 30 5.25 8.87 -4.63
CA ASP A 30 4.58 8.95 -3.34
C ASP A 30 3.18 9.60 -3.51
N LEU A 31 2.14 8.93 -3.02
CA LEU A 31 0.76 9.44 -2.99
C LEU A 31 0.43 10.19 -1.69
N THR A 32 1.32 10.13 -0.69
CA THR A 32 1.07 10.68 0.66
C THR A 32 1.43 12.16 0.79
N SER A 33 2.25 12.69 -0.12
CA SER A 33 2.57 14.11 -0.19
C SER A 33 1.90 14.75 -1.41
N SER A 34 1.30 15.92 -1.22
CA SER A 34 0.65 16.73 -2.27
C SER A 34 1.58 17.18 -3.41
N HIS A 35 2.86 16.78 -3.34
CA HIS A 35 3.83 16.90 -4.40
C HIS A 35 4.20 15.49 -4.83
N THR A 36 3.82 15.10 -6.04
CA THR A 36 4.24 13.84 -6.68
C THR A 36 5.76 13.77 -6.78
N ARG A 37 6.41 13.34 -5.70
CA ARG A 37 7.84 13.09 -5.68
C ARG A 37 8.03 11.62 -6.01
N GLU A 38 8.77 11.37 -7.09
CA GLU A 38 9.27 10.03 -7.40
C GLU A 38 10.07 9.53 -6.18
N CYS A 39 9.55 8.50 -5.51
CA CYS A 39 10.20 7.90 -4.35
C CYS A 39 11.08 6.72 -4.76
N TRP A 40 10.83 6.17 -5.95
CA TRP A 40 11.61 5.07 -6.49
C TRP A 40 11.46 4.95 -8.00
N ARG A 41 12.53 4.46 -8.62
CA ARG A 41 12.60 4.12 -10.03
C ARG A 41 13.21 2.74 -10.16
N GLY A 42 12.49 1.86 -10.83
CA GLY A 42 12.91 0.48 -11.05
C GLY A 42 14.02 0.35 -12.08
N PRO A 43 14.53 -0.86 -12.29
CA PRO A 43 15.46 -1.17 -13.37
C PRO A 43 14.81 -0.98 -14.76
N VAL A 44 15.64 -0.72 -15.76
CA VAL A 44 15.22 -0.58 -17.16
C VAL A 44 15.02 -1.96 -17.79
N TRP A 45 13.89 -2.14 -18.48
CA TRP A 45 13.57 -3.31 -19.28
C TRP A 45 13.69 -2.96 -20.76
N THR A 46 14.72 -3.48 -21.42
CA THR A 46 15.06 -3.13 -22.79
C THR A 46 14.15 -3.85 -23.78
N ARG A 47 13.54 -3.10 -24.71
CA ARG A 47 12.80 -3.64 -25.85
C ARG A 47 13.75 -4.06 -26.94
N LEU A 48 13.56 -5.27 -27.47
CA LEU A 48 14.35 -5.85 -28.53
C LEU A 48 13.53 -6.03 -29.81
N ALA A 49 14.24 -5.96 -30.94
CA ALA A 49 13.65 -6.08 -32.27
C ALA A 49 13.39 -7.53 -32.69
N THR A 50 14.00 -8.53 -32.03
CA THR A 50 13.89 -9.93 -32.43
C THR A 50 13.54 -10.86 -31.26
N ALA A 51 12.69 -11.86 -31.54
CA ALA A 51 12.28 -12.86 -30.55
C ALA A 51 13.44 -13.76 -30.08
N ALA A 52 14.47 -13.95 -30.92
CA ALA A 52 15.62 -14.80 -30.62
C ALA A 52 16.45 -14.31 -29.42
N GLU A 53 16.38 -13.02 -29.12
CA GLU A 53 17.12 -12.38 -28.03
C GLU A 53 16.26 -12.14 -26.78
N HIS A 54 15.00 -12.60 -26.78
CA HIS A 54 14.08 -12.47 -25.65
C HIS A 54 14.60 -13.25 -24.43
N ASP A 55 14.90 -12.52 -23.35
CA ASP A 55 15.40 -13.06 -22.09
C ASP A 55 14.91 -12.17 -20.93
N PRO A 56 13.71 -12.45 -20.38
CA PRO A 56 13.15 -11.69 -19.27
C PRO A 56 14.01 -11.76 -18.00
N GLY A 57 14.76 -12.85 -17.80
CA GLY A 57 15.69 -12.99 -16.69
C GLY A 57 16.84 -11.98 -16.73
N ARG A 58 17.16 -11.46 -17.91
CA ARG A 58 18.10 -10.35 -18.13
C ARG A 58 17.42 -9.03 -18.46
N ARG A 59 16.10 -8.93 -18.28
CA ARG A 59 15.30 -7.71 -18.55
C ARG A 59 15.33 -7.28 -20.01
N ARG A 60 15.45 -8.27 -20.91
CA ARG A 60 15.48 -8.09 -22.36
C ARG A 60 14.20 -8.66 -22.94
N ILE A 61 13.32 -7.81 -23.42
CA ILE A 61 11.99 -8.19 -23.89
C ILE A 61 11.89 -7.95 -25.38
N TYR A 62 11.68 -9.01 -26.16
CA TYR A 62 11.11 -8.85 -27.49
C TYR A 62 9.65 -8.40 -27.39
N SER A 63 9.29 -7.32 -28.06
CA SER A 63 7.89 -6.93 -28.31
C SER A 63 7.78 -6.29 -29.69
N ALA A 64 6.85 -6.77 -30.51
CA ALA A 64 6.52 -6.15 -31.78
C ALA A 64 5.84 -4.78 -31.56
N ASP A 65 5.16 -4.59 -30.43
CA ASP A 65 4.41 -3.39 -30.09
C ASP A 65 5.17 -2.49 -29.12
N ALA A 66 4.77 -1.23 -29.08
CA ALA A 66 5.33 -0.22 -28.16
C ALA A 66 4.81 -0.38 -26.72
N LEU A 67 3.63 -0.99 -26.59
CA LEU A 67 3.05 -1.34 -25.32
C LEU A 67 3.80 -2.53 -24.73
N LEU A 68 3.94 -2.50 -23.40
CA LEU A 68 4.44 -3.64 -22.67
C LEU A 68 3.46 -4.80 -22.85
N PRO A 69 3.93 -6.00 -23.22
CA PRO A 69 3.08 -7.20 -23.25
C PRO A 69 2.47 -7.47 -21.86
N GLU A 70 1.18 -7.77 -21.80
CA GLU A 70 0.44 -7.98 -20.53
C GLU A 70 1.06 -9.11 -19.69
N ASP A 71 1.54 -10.17 -20.34
CA ASP A 71 2.19 -11.32 -19.69
C ASP A 71 3.55 -10.97 -19.04
N LEU A 72 4.11 -9.81 -19.36
CA LEU A 72 5.38 -9.33 -18.81
C LEU A 72 5.20 -8.17 -17.84
N GLU A 73 3.99 -7.61 -17.73
CA GLU A 73 3.67 -6.60 -16.73
C GLU A 73 3.95 -7.12 -15.32
N GLU A 74 3.58 -8.37 -15.03
CA GLU A 74 3.84 -9.01 -13.74
C GLU A 74 5.33 -9.02 -13.37
N LEU A 75 6.24 -9.20 -14.35
CA LEU A 75 7.67 -9.22 -14.11
C LEU A 75 8.23 -7.83 -13.77
N LEU A 76 7.72 -6.79 -14.42
CA LEU A 76 8.07 -5.40 -14.11
C LEU A 76 7.51 -5.00 -12.74
N MET A 77 6.28 -5.43 -12.45
CA MET A 77 5.61 -5.17 -11.19
C MET A 77 6.26 -5.91 -10.02
N ALA A 78 6.90 -7.05 -10.22
CA ALA A 78 7.61 -7.76 -9.15
C ALA A 78 8.74 -6.92 -8.48
N ASP A 79 9.39 -6.02 -9.23
CA ASP A 79 10.37 -5.10 -8.64
C ASP A 79 9.70 -3.97 -7.85
N TRP A 80 8.54 -3.50 -8.33
CA TRP A 80 7.73 -2.52 -7.62
C TRP A 80 7.13 -3.11 -6.34
N ASP A 81 6.60 -4.32 -6.38
CA ASP A 81 6.09 -5.06 -5.23
C ASP A 81 7.17 -5.19 -4.15
N ARG A 82 8.40 -5.55 -4.55
CA ARG A 82 9.54 -5.60 -3.63
C ARG A 82 9.84 -4.24 -3.03
N HIS A 83 9.75 -3.18 -3.83
CA HIS A 83 9.96 -1.80 -3.36
C HIS A 83 8.90 -1.39 -2.34
N ILE A 84 7.62 -1.66 -2.60
CA ILE A 84 6.52 -1.23 -1.72
C ILE A 84 6.25 -2.19 -0.56
N ALA A 85 6.80 -3.41 -0.55
CA ALA A 85 6.51 -4.42 0.46
C ALA A 85 6.68 -3.91 1.92
N PRO A 86 7.75 -3.15 2.27
CA PRO A 86 7.88 -2.61 3.62
C PRO A 86 6.76 -1.61 3.96
N SER A 87 6.47 -0.67 3.05
CA SER A 87 5.43 0.35 3.25
C SER A 87 4.03 -0.26 3.30
N ARG A 88 3.76 -1.27 2.46
CA ARG A 88 2.50 -2.01 2.48
C ARG A 88 2.31 -2.76 3.79
N GLY A 89 3.37 -3.39 4.31
CA GLY A 89 3.35 -4.03 5.62
C GLY A 89 3.03 -3.05 6.76
N CYS A 90 3.59 -1.83 6.71
CA CYS A 90 3.24 -0.78 7.67
C CYS A 90 1.77 -0.35 7.55
N TYR A 91 1.25 -0.16 6.34
CA TYR A 91 -0.14 0.19 6.10
C TYR A 91 -1.12 -0.88 6.63
N ASP A 92 -0.80 -2.16 6.42
CA ASP A 92 -1.60 -3.26 6.95
C ASP A 92 -1.63 -3.25 8.49
N ILE A 93 -0.50 -2.90 9.13
CA ILE A 93 -0.40 -2.74 10.59
C ILE A 93 -1.21 -1.54 11.07
N GLU A 94 -1.10 -0.38 10.41
CA GLU A 94 -1.86 0.84 10.73
C GLU A 94 -3.36 0.57 10.65
N SER A 95 -3.82 -0.03 9.55
CA SER A 95 -5.22 -0.42 9.34
C SER A 95 -5.71 -1.38 10.43
N ALA A 96 -4.89 -2.38 10.81
CA ALA A 96 -5.23 -3.30 11.88
C ALA A 96 -5.28 -2.59 13.26
N ALA A 97 -4.37 -1.65 13.51
CA ALA A 97 -4.36 -0.86 14.74
C ALA A 97 -5.60 0.04 14.86
N GLU A 98 -6.02 0.67 13.77
CA GLU A 98 -7.26 1.45 13.70
C GLU A 98 -8.49 0.56 13.97
N ALA A 99 -8.55 -0.62 13.36
CA ALA A 99 -9.64 -1.57 13.61
C ALA A 99 -9.68 -2.04 15.07
N VAL A 100 -8.52 -2.30 15.70
CA VAL A 100 -8.43 -2.62 17.13
C VAL A 100 -8.91 -1.46 17.99
N ALA A 101 -8.51 -0.22 17.67
CA ALA A 101 -8.93 0.97 18.41
C ALA A 101 -10.46 1.17 18.32
N ALA A 102 -11.03 1.03 17.12
CA ALA A 102 -12.48 1.10 16.91
C ALA A 102 -13.22 0.02 17.73
N ALA A 103 -12.78 -1.24 17.67
CA ALA A 103 -13.40 -2.32 18.42
C ALA A 103 -13.27 -2.13 19.96
N GLN A 104 -12.17 -1.54 20.44
CA GLN A 104 -12.02 -1.20 21.86
C GLN A 104 -12.97 -0.08 22.29
N GLN A 105 -13.21 0.90 21.41
CA GLN A 105 -14.19 1.96 21.63
C GLN A 105 -15.61 1.39 21.68
N ASP A 106 -15.99 0.57 20.69
CA ASP A 106 -17.30 -0.10 20.64
C ASP A 106 -17.55 -0.94 21.89
N LEU A 107 -16.53 -1.69 22.35
CA LEU A 107 -16.62 -2.46 23.60
C LEU A 107 -16.87 -1.55 24.81
N THR A 108 -16.19 -0.40 24.86
CA THR A 108 -16.37 0.56 25.96
C THR A 108 -17.77 1.17 25.95
N ASP A 109 -18.29 1.49 24.76
CA ASP A 109 -19.65 2.03 24.60
C ASP A 109 -20.71 0.98 24.96
N ALA A 110 -20.52 -0.28 24.58
CA ALA A 110 -21.38 -1.38 25.01
C ALA A 110 -21.38 -1.55 26.54
N VAL A 111 -20.22 -1.42 27.19
CA VAL A 111 -20.12 -1.44 28.66
C VAL A 111 -20.86 -0.25 29.29
N ARG A 112 -20.76 0.95 28.71
CA ARG A 112 -21.52 2.13 29.18
C ARG A 112 -23.02 1.85 29.13
N VAL A 113 -23.54 1.39 27.98
CA VAL A 113 -24.96 1.05 27.81
C VAL A 113 -25.40 -0.03 28.80
N ALA A 114 -24.60 -1.08 29.01
CA ALA A 114 -24.92 -2.14 29.98
C ALA A 114 -24.96 -1.59 31.42
N ARG A 115 -24.05 -0.69 31.78
CA ARG A 115 -24.05 -0.03 33.11
C ARG A 115 -25.27 0.86 33.31
N GLU A 116 -25.68 1.62 32.31
CA GLU A 116 -26.90 2.44 32.33
C GLU A 116 -28.17 1.58 32.51
N GLN A 117 -28.17 0.37 31.95
CA GLN A 117 -29.22 -0.63 32.13
C GLN A 117 -29.15 -1.38 33.48
N GLY A 118 -28.15 -1.07 34.31
CA GLY A 118 -28.02 -1.61 35.67
C GLY A 118 -27.16 -2.87 35.79
N ALA A 119 -26.54 -3.36 34.72
CA ALA A 119 -25.70 -4.57 34.77
C ALA A 119 -24.52 -4.37 35.75
N SER A 120 -24.28 -5.34 36.63
CA SER A 120 -23.18 -5.30 37.59
C SER A 120 -21.82 -5.47 36.92
N TRP A 121 -20.74 -5.04 37.60
CA TRP A 121 -19.38 -5.28 37.13
C TRP A 121 -19.02 -6.76 37.02
N GLU A 122 -19.72 -7.63 37.74
CA GLU A 122 -19.53 -9.08 37.68
C GLU A 122 -20.12 -9.64 36.38
N GLU A 123 -21.34 -9.23 36.02
CA GLU A 123 -21.96 -9.60 34.75
C GLU A 123 -21.18 -9.08 33.55
N ILE A 124 -20.71 -7.83 33.61
CA ILE A 124 -19.87 -7.22 32.57
C ILE A 124 -18.54 -7.96 32.45
N GLY A 125 -17.86 -8.25 33.58
CA GLY A 125 -16.62 -9.01 33.58
C GLY A 125 -16.80 -10.38 32.95
N ARG A 126 -17.85 -11.12 33.35
CA ARG A 126 -18.19 -12.43 32.78
C ARG A 126 -18.46 -12.34 31.28
N ALA A 127 -19.20 -11.34 30.81
CA ALA A 127 -19.48 -11.14 29.39
C ALA A 127 -18.21 -10.81 28.58
N ALA A 128 -17.28 -10.04 29.16
CA ALA A 128 -16.01 -9.67 28.54
C ALA A 128 -14.89 -10.71 28.75
N GLY A 129 -15.17 -11.85 29.39
CA GLY A 129 -14.19 -12.91 29.63
C GLY A 129 -13.12 -12.55 30.68
N MET A 130 -13.43 -11.68 31.64
CA MET A 130 -12.49 -11.24 32.68
C MET A 130 -13.12 -11.20 34.08
N THR A 131 -12.29 -10.98 35.10
CA THR A 131 -12.79 -10.88 36.48
C THR A 131 -13.57 -9.57 36.70
N ARG A 132 -14.47 -9.57 37.70
CA ARG A 132 -15.18 -8.36 38.17
C ARG A 132 -14.20 -7.21 38.46
N GLN A 133 -13.09 -7.50 39.13
CA GLN A 133 -12.11 -6.49 39.52
C GLN A 133 -11.43 -5.90 38.28
N SER A 134 -11.00 -6.73 37.32
CA SER A 134 -10.40 -6.27 36.06
C SER A 134 -11.36 -5.41 35.24
N ALA A 135 -12.64 -5.78 35.19
CA ALA A 135 -13.68 -4.99 34.52
C ALA A 135 -13.87 -3.62 35.19
N HIS A 136 -13.99 -3.59 36.52
CA HIS A 136 -14.13 -2.35 37.27
C HIS A 136 -12.91 -1.44 37.08
N GLU A 137 -11.69 -1.95 37.24
CA GLU A 137 -10.45 -1.18 37.06
C GLU A 137 -10.35 -0.57 35.66
N ARG A 138 -10.76 -1.32 34.63
CA ARG A 138 -10.71 -0.88 33.23
C ARG A 138 -11.74 0.21 32.90
N TRP A 139 -12.99 0.04 33.32
CA TRP A 139 -14.10 0.86 32.80
C TRP A 139 -14.74 1.81 33.80
N ALA A 140 -14.55 1.64 35.12
CA ALA A 140 -15.28 2.45 36.10
C ALA A 140 -15.02 3.96 35.95
N LYS A 141 -13.80 4.36 35.56
CA LYS A 141 -13.45 5.77 35.33
C LYS A 141 -13.94 6.32 34.00
N VAL A 142 -14.08 5.46 32.99
CA VAL A 142 -14.43 5.85 31.60
C VAL A 142 -15.95 5.94 31.41
N VAL A 143 -16.70 5.20 32.23
CA VAL A 143 -18.17 5.12 32.16
C VAL A 143 -18.85 6.03 33.18
N ALA A 144 -18.14 6.47 34.23
CA ALA A 144 -18.68 7.38 35.24
C ALA A 144 -18.55 8.87 34.90
N GLY A 145 -17.88 9.21 33.79
CA GLY A 145 -17.82 10.56 33.23
C GLY A 145 -18.73 10.66 32.02
#